data_AF-A0A5D3HLZ5-F1
#
_entry.id   AF-A0A5D3HLZ5-F1
#
_cell.length_a   1.000
_cell.length_b   1.000
_cell.length_c   1.000
_cell.angle_alpha   90.00
_cell.angle_beta   90.00
_cell.angle_gamma   90.00
#
_symmetry.space_group_name_H-M   'P 1'
#
loop_
_entity.id
_entity.type
_entity.pdbx_description
1 polymer ?
#
loop_
_entity_poly.entity_id
_entity_poly.type
_entity_poly.pdbx_seq_one_letter_code
_entity_poly.pdbx_strand_id
1 'polypeptide(L)'
;MTSVETIPIKIVFDRKDASEWQSTNPVIDEGELVVELDTHKLKVGDGKTSYNDLPYYEGPQGESITKVQLSENGDLSVWIGDKETKLGNIKGQKGDKGTSITDITKDGETLTIKLSDDTQKIFNIPNGQKGDRGKGVESARIDESGHLKLKIEEESELDLGNVKGESGPKGDSITITNHKRVSDGTQVSFSDGTQIVVPKGDTGDVNGINLEDYVKKSELKNVGSADVKAINDFLGLSQKVFTSSYSYTDSLLKSYAKPSYSASWYVNESTVSTKNGDKVLITIHNTTTQADNYLEVAVTYVGANYVTATSTGRLLTTPGEVKVVTKKQAEKDYAAKKHKHEISDIAGLNERLSGYLRQADIQSQLNNIGKLKDTQTGQYLEVKVVDKGQVPSNTSGMIVFERS
;
A
#
# COMPACT_ATOMS: atom_id res chain seq x y z
N MET A 1 50.76 12.16 34.78
CA MET A 1 49.52 12.34 35.55
C MET A 1 49.16 13.80 35.47
N THR A 2 48.14 14.15 34.69
CA THR A 2 47.57 15.50 34.71
C THR A 2 46.77 15.64 36.01
N SER A 3 47.22 16.54 36.87
CA SER A 3 46.52 16.91 38.10
C SER A 3 45.23 17.62 37.71
N VAL A 4 44.08 17.05 38.06
CA VAL A 4 42.77 17.71 37.92
C VAL A 4 42.52 18.47 39.22
N GLU A 5 42.51 19.80 39.14
CA GLU A 5 42.12 20.67 40.25
C GLU A 5 40.60 20.84 40.22
N THR A 6 39.93 20.37 41.26
CA THR A 6 38.46 20.48 41.39
C THR A 6 38.14 21.69 42.27
N ILE A 7 37.63 22.76 41.66
CA ILE A 7 37.16 23.94 42.39
C ILE A 7 35.69 23.73 42.76
N PRO A 8 35.30 23.74 44.05
CA PRO A 8 33.90 23.63 44.44
C PRO A 8 33.17 24.95 44.14
N ILE A 9 32.26 24.93 43.17
CA ILE A 9 31.39 26.06 42.85
C ILE A 9 30.02 25.84 43.50
N LYS A 10 29.54 26.83 44.26
CA LYS A 10 28.14 26.89 44.70
C LYS A 10 27.36 27.75 43.71
N ILE A 11 26.47 27.11 42.95
CA ILE A 11 25.56 27.80 42.03
C ILE A 11 24.30 28.16 42.81
N VAL A 12 23.90 29.42 42.74
CA VAL A 12 22.63 29.91 43.25
C VAL A 12 21.76 30.29 42.06
N PHE A 13 20.63 29.61 41.93
CA PHE A 13 19.60 29.92 40.93
C PHE A 13 18.71 31.08 41.40
N ASP A 14 18.10 31.79 40.45
CA ASP A 14 17.06 32.75 40.80
C ASP A 14 15.87 32.00 41.42
N ARG A 15 15.32 32.57 42.50
CA ARG A 15 14.42 31.83 43.39
C ARG A 15 13.49 32.75 44.16
N LYS A 16 12.21 32.39 44.18
CA LYS A 16 11.11 33.11 44.84
C LYS A 16 10.02 32.10 45.22
N ASP A 17 9.01 32.53 45.95
CA ASP A 17 7.79 31.72 46.12
C ASP A 17 7.02 31.67 44.80
N ALA A 18 6.27 30.59 44.56
CA ALA A 18 5.51 30.38 43.34
C ALA A 18 4.58 31.58 43.02
N SER A 19 3.93 32.14 44.03
CA SER A 19 3.03 33.30 43.87
C SER A 19 3.75 34.57 43.39
N GLU A 20 5.00 34.78 43.81
CA GLU A 20 5.79 35.96 43.41
C GLU A 20 6.32 35.79 41.97
N TRP A 21 6.75 34.58 41.62
CA TRP A 21 7.08 34.25 40.24
C TRP A 21 5.88 34.44 39.31
N GLN A 22 4.70 33.98 39.73
CA GLN A 22 3.48 34.11 38.94
C GLN A 22 3.03 35.55 38.77
N SER A 23 3.21 36.38 39.80
CA SER A 23 2.86 37.80 39.74
C SER A 23 3.81 38.62 38.88
N THR A 24 5.10 38.28 38.85
CA THR A 24 6.10 38.99 38.04
C THR A 24 6.12 38.51 36.60
N ASN A 25 5.81 37.23 36.38
CA ASN A 25 5.72 36.55 35.09
C ASN A 25 6.81 36.94 34.05
N PRO A 26 8.11 36.93 34.41
CA PRO A 26 9.17 37.30 33.50
C PRO A 26 9.39 36.23 32.42
N VAL A 27 9.97 36.63 31.28
CA VAL A 27 10.59 35.69 30.33
C VAL A 27 11.94 35.27 30.91
N ILE A 28 12.16 33.97 31.08
CA ILE A 28 13.38 33.40 31.65
C ILE A 28 14.35 33.07 30.51
N ASP A 29 15.63 33.42 30.66
CA ASP A 29 16.63 33.25 29.61
C ASP A 29 16.82 31.78 29.21
N GLU A 30 17.24 31.54 27.98
CA GLU A 30 17.40 30.19 27.44
C GLU A 30 18.42 29.39 28.26
N GLY A 31 17.97 28.29 28.85
CA GLY A 31 18.77 27.40 29.69
C GLY A 31 18.92 27.87 31.15
N GLU A 32 18.34 29.01 31.53
CA GLU A 32 18.35 29.48 32.92
C GLU A 32 17.38 28.65 33.78
N LEU A 33 17.85 28.26 34.97
CA LEU A 33 17.06 27.51 35.95
C LEU A 33 16.50 28.47 37.00
N VAL A 34 15.19 28.39 37.22
CA VAL A 34 14.50 29.13 38.29
C VAL A 34 13.81 28.18 39.24
N VAL A 35 13.78 28.54 40.52
CA VAL A 35 13.28 27.67 41.61
C VAL A 35 12.13 28.33 42.35
N GLU A 36 11.06 27.55 42.60
CA GLU A 36 10.00 27.86 43.54
C GLU A 36 10.39 27.37 44.94
N LEU A 37 10.52 28.29 45.90
CA LEU A 37 10.99 27.97 47.25
C LEU A 37 9.95 27.21 48.10
N ASP A 38 8.67 27.46 47.87
CA ASP A 38 7.55 26.90 48.62
C ASP A 38 7.14 25.52 48.08
N THR A 39 7.05 25.36 46.76
CA THR A 39 6.64 24.10 46.13
C THR A 39 7.78 23.13 45.87
N HIS A 40 9.03 23.60 46.00
CA HIS A 40 10.25 22.85 45.68
C HIS A 40 10.31 22.39 44.21
N LYS A 41 9.66 23.13 43.31
CA LYS A 41 9.69 22.89 41.87
C LYS A 41 10.68 23.81 41.18
N LEU A 42 11.09 23.42 39.98
CA LEU A 42 11.97 24.23 39.14
C LEU A 42 11.47 24.25 37.70
N LYS A 43 11.78 25.35 37.01
CA LYS A 43 11.53 25.53 35.58
C LYS A 43 12.84 25.91 34.87
N VAL A 44 12.94 25.58 33.60
CA VAL A 44 14.06 25.97 32.73
C VAL A 44 13.53 26.95 31.69
N GLY A 45 14.16 28.11 31.55
CA GLY A 45 13.82 29.09 30.54
C GLY A 45 14.18 28.64 29.12
N ASP A 46 13.38 29.08 28.16
CA ASP A 46 13.61 28.90 26.73
C ASP A 46 13.92 30.23 26.02
N GLY A 47 14.12 31.31 26.79
CA GLY A 47 14.41 32.66 26.31
C GLY A 47 13.22 33.37 25.67
N LYS A 48 12.02 32.79 25.70
CA LYS A 48 10.85 33.27 24.94
C LYS A 48 9.55 33.25 25.73
N THR A 49 9.34 32.17 26.48
CA THR A 49 8.12 31.88 27.20
C THR A 49 8.17 32.54 28.59
N SER A 50 7.07 33.15 28.99
CA SER A 50 6.95 33.75 30.32
C SER A 50 6.80 32.67 31.40
N TYR A 51 7.21 32.97 32.62
CA TYR A 51 7.25 32.03 33.75
C TYR A 51 5.99 31.16 33.90
N ASN A 52 4.80 31.76 33.79
CA ASN A 52 3.52 31.07 33.99
C ASN A 52 3.28 29.98 32.96
N ASP A 53 3.81 30.16 31.75
CA ASP A 53 3.62 29.27 30.61
C ASP A 53 4.77 28.26 30.45
N LEU A 54 5.87 28.44 31.21
CA LEU A 54 6.97 27.46 31.22
C LEU A 54 6.54 26.16 31.92
N PRO A 55 6.85 24.98 31.36
CA PRO A 55 6.60 23.71 32.01
C PRO A 55 7.53 23.52 33.22
N TYR A 56 7.08 22.75 34.20
CA TYR A 56 7.97 22.27 35.25
C TYR A 56 8.97 21.27 34.68
N TYR A 57 10.18 21.31 35.21
CA TYR A 57 11.17 20.29 34.91
C TYR A 57 10.84 19.02 35.70
N GLU A 58 10.33 18.01 35.00
CA GLU A 58 10.00 16.71 35.57
C GLU A 58 10.98 15.64 35.05
N GLY A 59 11.32 14.69 35.92
CA GLY A 59 12.09 13.52 35.53
C GLY A 59 11.26 12.56 34.67
N PRO A 60 11.90 11.58 34.00
CA PRO A 60 11.16 10.56 33.26
C PRO A 60 10.22 9.81 34.21
N GLN A 61 8.98 9.60 33.78
CA GLN A 61 8.01 8.79 34.52
C GLN A 61 8.55 7.36 34.67
N GLY A 62 8.69 6.90 35.91
CA GLY A 62 9.15 5.54 36.19
C GLY A 62 8.17 4.48 35.67
N GLU A 63 8.69 3.34 35.22
CA GLU A 63 7.84 2.22 34.79
C GLU A 63 7.14 1.59 36.00
N SER A 64 5.83 1.38 35.87
CA SER A 64 5.01 0.74 36.91
C SER A 64 5.01 -0.77 36.80
N ILE A 65 4.68 -1.44 37.90
CA ILE A 65 4.36 -2.87 37.89
C ILE A 65 3.06 -3.06 37.10
N THR A 66 3.12 -3.82 36.02
CA THR A 66 1.98 -4.11 35.14
C THR A 66 1.30 -5.42 35.49
N LYS A 67 2.03 -6.36 36.08
CA LYS A 67 1.51 -7.69 36.41
C LYS A 67 2.30 -8.33 37.55
N VAL A 68 1.59 -9.10 38.39
CA VAL A 68 2.18 -10.00 39.38
C VAL A 68 1.58 -11.38 39.17
N GLN A 69 2.41 -12.42 39.14
CA GLN A 69 1.97 -13.79 38.96
C GLN A 69 2.69 -14.74 39.91
N LEU A 70 1.93 -15.61 40.54
CA LEU A 70 2.45 -16.75 41.29
C LEU A 70 2.19 -18.01 40.46
N SER A 71 3.24 -18.78 40.19
CA SER A 71 3.12 -20.07 39.53
C SER A 71 2.67 -21.16 40.50
N GLU A 72 2.16 -22.27 39.99
CA GLU A 72 1.69 -23.41 40.80
C GLU A 72 2.80 -24.04 41.66
N ASN A 73 4.06 -23.94 41.21
CA ASN A 73 5.24 -24.36 41.95
C ASN A 73 5.75 -23.32 42.95
N GLY A 74 5.10 -22.16 43.08
CA GLY A 74 5.37 -21.15 44.10
C GLY A 74 6.40 -20.09 43.72
N ASP A 75 6.72 -19.94 42.43
CA ASP A 75 7.61 -18.89 41.94
C ASP A 75 6.83 -17.60 41.72
N LEU A 76 7.34 -16.51 42.31
CA LEU A 76 6.77 -15.18 42.16
C LEU A 76 7.47 -14.43 41.04
N SER A 77 6.70 -13.98 40.05
CA SER A 77 7.14 -13.10 38.97
C SER A 77 6.39 -11.77 39.01
N VAL A 78 7.10 -10.68 38.70
CA VAL A 78 6.56 -9.32 38.59
C VAL A 78 7.01 -8.72 37.27
N TRP A 79 6.11 -8.08 36.54
CA TRP A 79 6.42 -7.37 35.30
C TRP A 79 6.47 -5.87 35.57
N ILE A 80 7.54 -5.23 35.10
CA ILE A 80 7.68 -3.77 35.05
C ILE A 80 7.68 -3.41 33.57
N GLY A 81 6.65 -2.69 33.11
CA GLY A 81 6.34 -2.62 31.68
C GLY A 81 6.09 -4.03 31.10
N ASP A 82 6.79 -4.37 30.03
CA ASP A 82 6.72 -5.70 29.39
C ASP A 82 7.79 -6.68 29.91
N LYS A 83 8.66 -6.23 30.81
CA LYS A 83 9.81 -7.01 31.27
C LYS A 83 9.45 -7.82 32.51
N GLU A 84 9.50 -9.15 32.39
CA GLU A 84 9.37 -10.06 33.54
C GLU A 84 10.64 -10.01 34.43
N THR A 85 10.41 -9.89 35.74
CA THR A 85 11.42 -10.06 36.79
C THR A 85 10.99 -11.19 37.73
N LYS A 86 11.79 -12.25 37.80
CA LYS A 86 11.54 -13.39 38.70
C LYS A 86 12.11 -13.08 40.08
N LEU A 87 11.26 -13.06 41.11
CA LEU A 87 11.62 -12.80 42.51
C LEU A 87 11.91 -14.09 43.30
N GLY A 88 11.74 -15.25 42.67
CA GLY A 88 12.11 -16.55 43.22
C GLY A 88 10.94 -17.28 43.90
N ASN A 89 11.27 -18.44 44.47
CA ASN A 89 10.29 -19.30 45.12
C ASN A 89 9.96 -18.80 46.52
N ILE A 90 8.68 -18.60 46.81
CA ILE A 90 8.21 -18.11 48.12
C ILE A 90 7.60 -19.21 49.00
N LYS A 91 7.68 -20.47 48.58
CA LYS A 91 7.17 -21.61 49.36
C LYS A 91 8.23 -22.11 50.34
N GLY A 92 8.08 -21.77 51.62
CA GLY A 92 8.95 -22.28 52.68
C GLY A 92 8.87 -23.80 52.85
N GLN A 93 9.95 -24.43 53.31
CA GLN A 93 9.91 -25.84 53.74
C GLN A 93 9.01 -25.97 54.98
N LYS A 94 8.15 -26.99 55.01
CA LYS A 94 7.31 -27.29 56.18
C LYS A 94 8.21 -27.80 57.32
N GLY A 95 8.34 -27.06 58.41
CA GLY A 95 9.11 -27.42 59.60
C GLY A 95 8.23 -27.81 60.80
N ASP A 96 8.62 -28.86 61.55
CA ASP A 96 7.72 -29.66 62.40
C ASP A 96 7.52 -29.21 63.87
N LYS A 97 8.13 -28.13 64.40
CA LYS A 97 7.91 -27.69 65.80
C LYS A 97 8.06 -26.18 66.07
N GLY A 98 7.36 -25.33 65.32
CA GLY A 98 7.12 -23.94 65.72
C GLY A 98 5.68 -23.80 66.21
N THR A 99 5.43 -23.02 67.27
CA THR A 99 4.05 -22.58 67.57
C THR A 99 3.63 -21.66 66.44
N SER A 100 2.91 -22.20 65.47
CA SER A 100 2.48 -21.45 64.30
C SER A 100 1.24 -20.65 64.65
N ILE A 101 1.06 -19.52 64.00
CA ILE A 101 -0.23 -18.84 64.02
C ILE A 101 -1.24 -19.75 63.32
N THR A 102 -2.32 -20.10 64.01
CA THR A 102 -3.42 -20.89 63.45
C THR A 102 -4.50 -20.00 62.86
N ASP A 103 -4.69 -18.82 63.43
CA ASP A 103 -5.68 -17.86 62.96
C ASP A 103 -5.28 -16.43 63.34
N ILE A 104 -5.62 -15.49 62.47
CA ILE A 104 -5.56 -14.06 62.78
C ILE A 104 -6.92 -13.51 62.41
N THR A 105 -7.67 -13.07 63.40
CA THR A 105 -8.99 -12.48 63.19
C THR A 105 -8.94 -11.02 63.60
N LYS A 106 -9.38 -10.14 62.70
CA LYS A 106 -9.67 -8.75 63.02
C LYS A 106 -11.19 -8.59 63.10
N ASP A 107 -11.68 -8.19 64.27
CA ASP A 107 -13.08 -7.83 64.48
C ASP A 107 -13.15 -6.42 65.06
N GLY A 108 -13.70 -5.49 64.27
CA GLY A 108 -13.71 -4.07 64.59
C GLY A 108 -12.30 -3.52 64.85
N GLU A 109 -12.08 -3.01 66.06
CA GLU A 109 -10.79 -2.48 66.53
C GLU A 109 -9.90 -3.55 67.16
N THR A 110 -10.36 -4.79 67.28
CA THR A 110 -9.61 -5.84 67.97
C THR A 110 -8.93 -6.76 66.97
N LEU A 111 -7.62 -6.98 67.14
CA LEU A 111 -6.86 -8.00 66.44
C LEU A 111 -6.53 -9.14 67.41
N THR A 112 -7.01 -10.33 67.10
CA THR A 112 -6.74 -11.54 67.86
C THR A 112 -5.88 -12.50 67.04
N ILE A 113 -4.75 -12.91 67.61
CA ILE A 113 -3.84 -13.91 67.03
C ILE A 113 -3.97 -15.19 67.86
N LYS A 114 -4.44 -16.27 67.23
CA LYS A 114 -4.47 -17.62 67.82
C LYS A 114 -3.22 -18.39 67.42
N LEU A 115 -2.63 -19.07 68.39
CA LEU A 115 -1.45 -19.90 68.19
C LEU A 115 -1.84 -21.39 68.19
N SER A 116 -0.98 -22.24 67.63
CA SER A 116 -1.20 -23.68 67.53
C SER A 116 -1.13 -24.45 68.85
N ASP A 117 -0.85 -23.76 69.96
CA ASP A 117 -0.94 -24.25 71.33
C ASP A 117 -2.21 -23.78 72.06
N ASP A 118 -3.20 -23.30 71.29
CA ASP A 118 -4.49 -22.76 71.74
C ASP A 118 -4.42 -21.47 72.57
N THR A 119 -3.24 -20.86 72.72
CA THR A 119 -3.11 -19.54 73.34
C THR A 119 -3.51 -18.41 72.38
N GLN A 120 -3.90 -17.26 72.95
CA GLN A 120 -4.33 -16.08 72.17
C GLN A 120 -3.62 -14.81 72.63
N LYS A 121 -3.26 -13.95 71.68
CA LYS A 121 -2.86 -12.56 71.94
C LYS A 121 -3.85 -11.59 71.32
N ILE A 122 -4.27 -10.60 72.11
CA ILE A 122 -5.28 -9.63 71.73
C ILE A 122 -4.66 -8.22 71.76
N PHE A 123 -4.84 -7.47 70.68
CA PHE A 123 -4.39 -6.09 70.53
C PHE A 123 -5.57 -5.20 70.15
N ASN A 124 -5.65 -4.01 70.75
CA ASN A 124 -6.61 -2.98 70.36
C ASN A 124 -5.96 -2.04 69.35
N ILE A 125 -6.43 -2.06 68.11
CA ILE A 125 -5.99 -1.27 66.96
C ILE A 125 -7.20 -0.46 66.48
N PRO A 126 -7.36 0.80 66.93
CA PRO A 126 -8.48 1.65 66.52
C PRO A 126 -8.55 1.78 65.00
N ASN A 127 -9.76 1.71 64.44
CA ASN A 127 -9.95 1.98 63.02
C ASN A 127 -9.97 3.49 62.80
N GLY A 128 -9.20 4.00 61.82
CA GLY A 128 -9.35 5.38 61.38
C GLY A 128 -10.76 5.62 60.83
N GLN A 129 -11.33 6.80 61.08
CA GLN A 129 -12.61 7.17 60.46
C GLN A 129 -12.47 7.16 58.94
N LYS A 130 -13.42 6.53 58.25
CA LYS A 130 -13.50 6.61 56.79
C LYS A 130 -13.80 8.06 56.42
N GLY A 131 -12.91 8.69 55.65
CA GLY A 131 -13.16 10.03 55.12
C GLY A 131 -14.41 10.07 54.25
N ASP A 132 -15.05 11.22 54.20
CA ASP A 132 -16.20 11.45 53.33
C ASP A 132 -15.83 11.21 51.85
N ARG A 133 -16.83 10.87 51.03
CA ARG A 133 -16.62 10.74 49.59
C ARG A 133 -16.29 12.12 49.02
N GLY A 134 -15.24 12.22 48.20
CA GLY A 134 -14.95 13.43 47.44
C GLY A 134 -16.06 13.77 46.44
N LYS A 135 -16.21 15.06 46.12
CA LYS A 135 -17.17 15.55 45.12
C LYS A 135 -16.81 15.03 43.72
N GLY A 136 -17.80 14.55 42.98
CA GLY A 136 -17.64 14.06 41.61
C GLY A 136 -17.72 15.15 40.54
N VAL A 137 -17.25 14.83 39.34
CA VAL A 137 -17.55 15.64 38.14
C VAL A 137 -18.94 15.28 37.64
N GLU A 138 -19.83 16.26 37.55
CA GLU A 138 -21.20 16.11 37.03
C GLU A 138 -21.23 16.22 35.50
N SER A 139 -20.45 17.14 34.91
CA SER A 139 -20.32 17.24 33.45
C SER A 139 -19.06 17.99 33.01
N ALA A 140 -18.57 17.67 31.81
CA ALA A 140 -17.52 18.41 31.11
C ALA A 140 -17.94 18.59 29.65
N ARG A 141 -17.94 19.83 29.14
CA ARG A 141 -18.29 20.13 27.74
C ARG A 141 -17.47 21.29 27.18
N ILE A 142 -17.42 21.39 25.87
CA ILE A 142 -16.93 22.57 25.17
C ILE A 142 -18.14 23.29 24.57
N ASP A 143 -18.25 24.61 24.79
CA ASP A 143 -19.33 25.41 24.22
C ASP A 143 -19.05 25.84 22.77
N GLU A 144 -20.03 26.50 22.15
CA GLU A 144 -19.93 26.98 20.76
C GLU A 144 -18.80 27.99 20.54
N SER A 145 -18.35 28.65 21.61
CA SER A 145 -17.24 29.61 21.58
C SER A 145 -15.87 28.93 21.79
N GLY A 146 -15.83 27.62 22.01
CA GLY A 146 -14.61 26.85 22.22
C GLY A 146 -14.13 26.81 23.68
N HIS A 147 -14.92 27.30 24.63
CA HIS A 147 -14.57 27.28 26.05
C HIS A 147 -14.88 25.94 26.70
N LEU A 148 -13.94 25.40 27.47
CA LEU A 148 -14.14 24.21 28.29
C LEU A 148 -14.91 24.59 29.57
N LYS A 149 -16.08 23.98 29.76
CA LYS A 149 -16.92 24.12 30.96
C LYS A 149 -16.91 22.84 31.76
N LEU A 150 -16.71 22.93 33.07
CA LEU A 150 -16.70 21.80 34.01
C LEU A 150 -17.69 22.06 35.15
N LYS A 151 -18.59 21.11 35.45
CA LYS A 151 -19.50 21.17 36.60
C LYS A 151 -19.11 20.10 37.61
N ILE A 152 -18.78 20.52 38.83
CA ILE A 152 -18.55 19.64 39.98
C ILE A 152 -19.85 19.51 40.78
N GLU A 153 -20.10 18.35 41.38
CA GLU A 153 -21.26 18.12 42.25
C GLU A 153 -21.39 19.24 43.30
N GLU A 154 -22.60 19.79 43.44
CA GLU A 154 -22.94 20.86 44.39
C GLU A 154 -22.20 22.19 44.18
N GLU A 155 -21.57 22.39 43.02
CA GLU A 155 -20.88 23.63 42.65
C GLU A 155 -21.45 24.25 41.37
N SER A 156 -21.21 25.55 41.20
CA SER A 156 -21.50 26.23 39.94
C SER A 156 -20.58 25.73 38.85
N GLU A 157 -21.05 25.77 37.61
CA GLU A 157 -20.21 25.47 36.46
C GLU A 157 -19.03 26.43 36.34
N LEU A 158 -17.84 25.86 36.17
CA LEU A 158 -16.58 26.56 36.02
C LEU A 158 -16.21 26.67 34.54
N ASP A 159 -15.85 27.87 34.11
CA ASP A 159 -15.22 28.12 32.80
C ASP A 159 -13.71 28.03 32.92
N LEU A 160 -13.13 27.03 32.26
CA LEU A 160 -11.69 26.74 32.26
C LEU A 160 -10.96 27.37 31.08
N GLY A 161 -11.65 28.21 30.30
CA GLY A 161 -11.07 28.98 29.21
C GLY A 161 -11.17 28.30 27.85
N ASN A 162 -10.70 29.03 26.84
CA ASN A 162 -10.76 28.60 25.45
C ASN A 162 -9.73 27.51 25.17
N VAL A 163 -10.19 26.37 24.65
CA VAL A 163 -9.34 25.22 24.27
C VAL A 163 -9.20 25.06 22.76
N LYS A 164 -9.76 25.99 21.98
CA LYS A 164 -9.65 25.98 20.52
C LYS A 164 -8.34 26.65 20.09
N GLY A 165 -7.44 25.87 19.49
CA GLY A 165 -6.23 26.41 18.85
C GLY A 165 -6.54 27.34 17.68
N GLU A 166 -5.64 28.28 17.41
CA GLU A 166 -5.73 29.12 16.21
C GLU A 166 -5.72 28.25 14.95
N SER A 167 -6.50 28.65 13.94
CA SER A 167 -6.42 28.00 12.64
C SER A 167 -5.05 28.31 12.05
N GLY A 168 -4.28 27.26 11.71
CA GLY A 168 -3.00 27.44 11.04
C GLY A 168 -3.15 28.25 9.74
N PRO A 169 -2.11 29.00 9.34
CA PRO A 169 -2.13 29.74 8.09
C PRO A 169 -2.38 28.78 6.93
N LYS A 170 -3.12 29.25 5.92
CA LYS A 170 -3.36 28.50 4.69
C LYS A 170 -2.00 28.22 4.04
N GLY A 171 -1.67 26.94 3.83
CA GLY A 171 -0.43 26.56 3.15
C GLY A 171 -0.41 27.06 1.71
N ASP A 172 0.69 27.71 1.32
CA ASP A 172 0.93 28.10 -0.06
C ASP A 172 1.22 26.87 -0.92
N SER A 173 0.55 26.75 -2.07
CA SER A 173 0.75 25.63 -2.98
C SER A 173 2.03 25.83 -3.78
N ILE A 174 2.98 24.89 -3.68
CA ILE A 174 4.15 24.85 -4.55
C ILE A 174 3.75 24.19 -5.87
N THR A 175 3.96 24.90 -6.98
CA THR A 175 3.66 24.42 -8.33
C THR A 175 4.93 24.34 -9.16
N ILE A 176 4.92 23.52 -10.21
CA ILE A 176 6.02 23.48 -11.17
C ILE A 176 5.82 24.64 -12.14
N THR A 177 6.78 25.55 -12.19
CA THR A 177 6.75 26.72 -13.09
C THR A 177 7.43 26.44 -14.42
N ASN A 178 8.43 25.55 -14.44
CA ASN A 178 9.15 25.20 -15.66
C ASN A 178 9.84 23.83 -15.53
N HIS A 179 10.13 23.20 -16.66
CA HIS A 179 11.09 22.11 -16.74
C HIS A 179 11.92 22.21 -18.02
N LYS A 180 13.19 21.82 -17.95
CA LYS A 180 14.09 21.77 -19.10
C LYS A 180 15.05 20.59 -19.00
N ARG A 181 15.45 20.06 -20.15
CA ARG A 181 16.46 19.01 -20.24
C ARG A 181 17.85 19.63 -20.09
N VAL A 182 18.68 19.05 -19.22
CA VAL A 182 20.08 19.45 -18.98
C VAL A 182 21.00 18.23 -19.14
N SER A 183 22.32 18.44 -19.11
CA SER A 183 23.32 17.36 -19.25
C SER A 183 23.11 16.25 -18.22
N ASP A 184 22.75 16.63 -17.00
CA ASP A 184 22.74 15.73 -15.85
C ASP A 184 21.36 15.07 -15.65
N GLY A 185 20.34 15.47 -16.43
CA GLY A 185 18.97 14.95 -16.28
C GLY A 185 17.89 15.94 -16.70
N THR A 186 16.76 15.92 -16.00
CA THR A 186 15.66 16.88 -16.18
C THR A 186 15.64 17.85 -15.02
N GLN A 187 15.87 19.14 -15.30
CA GLN A 187 15.77 20.19 -14.29
C GLN A 187 14.31 20.66 -14.18
N VAL A 188 13.80 20.71 -12.96
CA VAL A 188 12.44 21.17 -12.61
C VAL A 188 12.56 22.41 -11.74
N SER A 189 11.80 23.45 -12.05
CA SER A 189 11.72 24.70 -11.28
C SER A 189 10.36 24.82 -10.62
N PHE A 190 10.36 25.19 -9.35
CA PHE A 190 9.17 25.35 -8.54
C PHE A 190 8.81 26.83 -8.35
N SER A 191 7.57 27.10 -7.91
CA SER A 191 7.05 28.46 -7.70
C SER A 191 7.68 29.19 -6.52
N ASP A 192 8.37 28.47 -5.64
CA ASP A 192 9.17 29.02 -4.52
C ASP A 192 10.61 29.37 -4.94
N GLY A 193 10.97 29.18 -6.22
CA GLY A 193 12.31 29.41 -6.75
C GLY A 193 13.27 28.23 -6.57
N THR A 194 12.86 27.17 -5.86
CA THR A 194 13.65 25.95 -5.71
C THR A 194 13.79 25.26 -7.06
N GLN A 195 14.96 24.67 -7.30
CA GLN A 195 15.24 23.92 -8.51
C GLN A 195 15.86 22.58 -8.15
N ILE A 196 15.36 21.51 -8.75
CA ILE A 196 15.94 20.18 -8.64
C ILE A 196 16.35 19.70 -10.02
N VAL A 197 17.43 18.92 -10.08
CA VAL A 197 17.75 18.12 -11.26
C VAL A 197 17.39 16.69 -10.91
N VAL A 198 16.41 16.14 -11.62
CA VAL A 198 16.12 14.71 -11.57
C VAL A 198 17.20 14.06 -12.44
N PRO A 199 18.21 13.39 -11.84
CA PRO A 199 19.31 12.86 -12.60
C PRO A 199 18.80 11.83 -13.60
N LYS A 200 19.50 11.69 -14.72
CA LYS A 200 19.28 10.54 -15.58
C LYS A 200 19.58 9.30 -14.75
N GLY A 201 18.59 8.42 -14.56
CA GLY A 201 18.83 7.16 -13.87
C GLY A 201 19.98 6.42 -14.52
N ASP A 202 20.89 5.89 -13.71
CA ASP A 202 21.88 4.92 -14.17
C ASP A 202 21.14 3.81 -14.90
N THR A 203 21.70 3.35 -16.02
CA THR A 203 21.22 2.16 -16.75
C THR A 203 20.65 1.14 -15.77
N GLY A 204 19.37 0.79 -15.93
CA GLY A 204 18.60 0.02 -14.93
C GLY A 204 19.21 -1.34 -14.62
N ASP A 205 20.15 -1.37 -13.69
CA ASP A 205 20.78 -2.56 -13.18
C ASP A 205 20.05 -2.97 -11.90
N VAL A 206 19.47 -4.17 -11.96
CA VAL A 206 18.43 -4.72 -11.07
C VAL A 206 18.96 -5.25 -9.74
N ASN A 207 20.22 -4.96 -9.38
CA ASN A 207 20.96 -5.70 -8.36
C ASN A 207 20.66 -5.31 -6.89
N GLY A 208 19.57 -4.60 -6.62
CA GLY A 208 19.11 -4.28 -5.26
C GLY A 208 17.63 -4.58 -5.02
N ILE A 209 16.91 -5.07 -6.04
CA ILE A 209 15.51 -5.45 -5.89
C ILE A 209 15.48 -6.94 -5.61
N ASN A 210 14.99 -7.33 -4.44
CA ASN A 210 14.63 -8.72 -4.20
C ASN A 210 13.41 -9.07 -5.06
N LEU A 211 13.66 -9.58 -6.26
CA LEU A 211 12.64 -9.96 -7.23
C LEU A 211 11.76 -11.13 -6.75
N GLU A 212 12.04 -11.72 -5.59
CA GLU A 212 11.16 -12.69 -4.94
C GLU A 212 9.99 -12.01 -4.20
N ASP A 213 10.12 -10.73 -3.84
CA ASP A 213 9.04 -9.94 -3.24
C ASP A 213 8.03 -9.44 -4.29
N TYR A 214 8.32 -9.65 -5.58
CA TYR A 214 7.49 -9.24 -6.71
C TYR A 214 6.99 -10.46 -7.47
N VAL A 215 5.74 -10.39 -7.92
CA VAL A 215 5.11 -11.45 -8.72
C VAL A 215 5.91 -11.63 -10.03
N LYS A 216 6.52 -12.80 -10.20
CA LYS A 216 7.28 -13.16 -11.39
C LYS A 216 6.35 -13.27 -12.60
N LYS A 217 6.87 -12.99 -13.79
CA LYS A 217 6.10 -13.10 -15.05
C LYS A 217 5.50 -14.51 -15.29
N SER A 218 6.07 -15.54 -14.68
CA SER A 218 5.53 -16.91 -14.65
C SER A 218 4.33 -17.07 -13.73
N GLU A 219 4.29 -16.33 -12.62
CA GLU A 219 3.19 -16.34 -11.64
C GLU A 219 1.99 -15.53 -12.15
N LEU A 220 2.26 -14.45 -12.91
CA LEU A 220 1.26 -13.72 -13.70
C LEU A 220 0.57 -14.56 -14.79
N LYS A 221 1.11 -15.73 -15.16
CA LYS A 221 0.48 -16.61 -16.17
C LYS A 221 -0.62 -17.50 -15.58
N ASN A 222 -0.72 -17.60 -14.26
CA ASN A 222 -1.64 -18.49 -13.54
C ASN A 222 -2.66 -17.72 -12.69
N VAL A 223 -2.89 -16.44 -13.00
CA VAL A 223 -3.85 -15.59 -12.28
C VAL A 223 -5.26 -16.10 -12.62
N GLY A 224 -6.01 -16.54 -11.60
CA GLY A 224 -7.37 -17.03 -11.76
C GLY A 224 -8.33 -15.92 -12.20
N SER A 225 -9.49 -16.27 -12.77
CA SER A 225 -10.49 -15.29 -13.20
C SER A 225 -10.97 -14.36 -12.07
N ALA A 226 -10.99 -14.84 -10.83
CA ALA A 226 -11.32 -14.05 -9.64
C ALA A 226 -10.25 -12.99 -9.31
N ASP A 227 -8.97 -13.34 -9.45
CA ASP A 227 -7.84 -12.45 -9.18
C ASP A 227 -7.74 -11.36 -10.25
N VAL A 228 -8.05 -11.69 -11.52
CA VAL A 228 -8.16 -10.70 -12.60
C VAL A 228 -9.29 -9.70 -12.32
N LYS A 229 -10.44 -10.16 -11.81
CA LYS A 229 -11.54 -9.26 -11.42
C LYS A 229 -11.11 -8.32 -10.30
N ALA A 230 -10.47 -8.83 -9.24
CA ALA A 230 -10.01 -8.03 -8.12
C ALA A 230 -8.97 -6.98 -8.53
N ILE A 231 -8.02 -7.34 -9.41
CA ILE A 231 -7.04 -6.41 -9.97
C ILE A 231 -7.73 -5.36 -10.85
N ASN A 232 -8.72 -5.74 -11.65
CA ASN A 232 -9.45 -4.80 -12.50
C ASN A 232 -10.30 -3.81 -11.68
N ASP A 233 -10.93 -4.28 -10.60
CA ASP A 233 -11.67 -3.42 -9.67
C ASP A 233 -10.72 -2.47 -8.93
N PHE A 234 -9.55 -2.97 -8.50
CA PHE A 234 -8.50 -2.15 -7.87
C PHE A 234 -7.94 -1.08 -8.82
N LEU A 235 -7.71 -1.43 -10.08
CA LEU A 235 -7.18 -0.51 -11.10
C LEU A 235 -8.26 0.37 -11.75
N GLY A 236 -9.54 0.22 -11.39
CA GLY A 236 -10.65 0.97 -11.97
C GLY A 236 -10.87 0.67 -13.47
N LEU A 237 -10.43 -0.51 -13.93
CA LEU A 237 -10.54 -0.95 -15.32
C LEU A 237 -11.84 -1.72 -15.58
N SER A 238 -12.62 -2.05 -14.55
CA SER A 238 -13.95 -2.64 -14.72
C SER A 238 -14.96 -1.59 -15.18
N GLN A 239 -15.78 -1.95 -16.17
CA GLN A 239 -16.81 -1.08 -16.68
C GLN A 239 -17.89 -0.90 -15.61
N LYS A 240 -18.16 0.34 -15.20
CA LYS A 240 -19.12 0.61 -14.13
C LYS A 240 -20.53 0.23 -14.56
N VAL A 241 -21.17 -0.65 -13.80
CA VAL A 241 -22.54 -1.12 -14.03
C VAL A 241 -23.47 -0.44 -13.03
N PHE A 242 -24.54 0.14 -13.54
CA PHE A 242 -25.61 0.72 -12.75
C PHE A 242 -26.87 -0.10 -12.91
N THR A 243 -27.51 -0.44 -11.79
CA THR A 243 -28.82 -1.08 -11.83
C THR A 243 -29.92 -0.04 -12.05
N SER A 244 -30.96 -0.41 -12.77
CA SER A 244 -32.14 0.43 -12.96
C SER A 244 -33.41 -0.39 -12.75
N SER A 245 -34.53 0.29 -12.58
CA SER A 245 -35.87 -0.33 -12.54
C SER A 245 -36.51 -0.45 -13.92
N TYR A 246 -35.80 -0.10 -14.99
CA TYR A 246 -36.34 -0.14 -16.35
C TYR A 246 -36.57 -1.57 -16.81
N SER A 247 -37.74 -1.79 -17.42
CA SER A 247 -38.18 -3.09 -17.91
C SER A 247 -38.86 -2.89 -19.26
N TYR A 248 -38.25 -3.42 -20.32
CA TYR A 248 -38.61 -3.11 -21.71
C TYR A 248 -38.63 -4.37 -22.57
N THR A 249 -39.42 -4.34 -23.65
CA THR A 249 -39.37 -5.39 -24.68
C THR A 249 -38.06 -5.32 -25.48
N ASP A 250 -37.68 -6.44 -26.10
CA ASP A 250 -36.49 -6.54 -26.96
C ASP A 250 -36.46 -5.47 -28.08
N SER A 251 -37.61 -5.17 -28.68
CA SER A 251 -37.73 -4.14 -29.73
C SER A 251 -37.39 -2.73 -29.22
N LEU A 252 -37.85 -2.38 -28.02
CA LEU A 252 -37.60 -1.08 -27.41
C LEU A 252 -36.17 -0.97 -26.88
N LEU A 253 -35.62 -2.05 -26.32
CA LEU A 253 -34.20 -2.11 -25.97
C LEU A 253 -33.30 -1.87 -27.19
N LYS A 254 -33.62 -2.49 -28.33
CA LYS A 254 -32.89 -2.28 -29.59
C LYS A 254 -33.01 -0.85 -30.11
N SER A 255 -34.11 -0.15 -29.84
CA SER A 255 -34.24 1.26 -30.24
C SER A 255 -33.36 2.17 -29.38
N TYR A 256 -33.33 1.94 -28.06
CA TYR A 256 -32.45 2.67 -27.13
C TYR A 256 -30.97 2.31 -27.30
N ALA A 257 -30.69 1.11 -27.80
CA ALA A 257 -29.34 0.68 -28.16
C ALA A 257 -28.82 1.31 -29.45
N LYS A 258 -29.61 2.07 -30.22
CA LYS A 258 -29.09 2.71 -31.44
C LYS A 258 -27.99 3.73 -31.10
N PRO A 259 -26.88 3.74 -31.85
CA PRO A 259 -25.89 4.81 -31.74
C PRO A 259 -26.57 6.16 -31.86
N SER A 260 -26.16 7.14 -31.06
CA SER A 260 -26.74 8.50 -30.96
C SER A 260 -28.09 8.62 -30.23
N TYR A 261 -28.73 7.55 -29.76
CA TYR A 261 -29.85 7.68 -28.83
C TYR A 261 -29.34 8.25 -27.51
N SER A 262 -29.91 9.36 -27.03
CA SER A 262 -29.48 10.03 -25.81
C SER A 262 -30.66 10.27 -24.89
N ALA A 263 -30.50 9.90 -23.62
CA ALA A 263 -31.52 10.04 -22.60
C ALA A 263 -30.89 10.19 -21.21
N SER A 264 -31.69 10.65 -20.26
CA SER A 264 -31.35 10.60 -18.83
C SER A 264 -31.83 9.27 -18.25
N TRP A 265 -30.89 8.50 -17.72
CA TRP A 265 -31.11 7.18 -17.13
C TRP A 265 -31.01 7.30 -15.63
N TYR A 266 -32.14 7.09 -14.94
CA TYR A 266 -32.18 7.02 -13.49
C TYR A 266 -31.76 5.62 -13.04
N VAL A 267 -30.90 5.59 -12.02
CA VAL A 267 -30.27 4.36 -11.53
C VAL A 267 -30.45 4.26 -10.03
N ASN A 268 -30.30 3.05 -9.51
CA ASN A 268 -30.58 2.76 -8.10
C ASN A 268 -29.40 3.17 -7.20
N GLU A 269 -28.20 3.33 -7.76
CA GLU A 269 -26.99 3.71 -7.03
C GLU A 269 -26.59 5.18 -7.24
N SER A 270 -25.69 5.67 -6.39
CA SER A 270 -25.11 7.00 -6.54
C SER A 270 -24.20 7.10 -7.77
N THR A 271 -24.43 8.13 -8.58
CA THR A 271 -23.69 8.40 -9.82
C THR A 271 -22.52 9.36 -9.63
N VAL A 272 -22.32 9.90 -8.42
CA VAL A 272 -21.36 10.99 -8.14
C VAL A 272 -19.88 10.66 -8.44
N SER A 273 -19.51 9.38 -8.45
CA SER A 273 -18.15 8.93 -8.80
C SER A 273 -17.91 8.75 -10.30
N THR A 274 -18.94 8.95 -11.13
CA THR A 274 -18.86 8.89 -12.59
C THR A 274 -18.51 10.26 -13.16
N LYS A 275 -17.83 10.28 -14.31
CA LYS A 275 -17.38 11.49 -14.99
C LYS A 275 -17.99 11.58 -16.40
N ASN A 276 -18.03 12.81 -16.92
CA ASN A 276 -18.33 13.04 -18.32
C ASN A 276 -17.30 12.33 -19.20
N GLY A 277 -17.76 11.59 -20.20
CA GLY A 277 -16.96 10.75 -21.08
C GLY A 277 -16.82 9.29 -20.65
N ASP A 278 -17.19 8.94 -19.40
CA ASP A 278 -17.14 7.55 -18.95
C ASP A 278 -18.11 6.67 -19.76
N LYS A 279 -17.67 5.45 -20.08
CA LYS A 279 -18.55 4.41 -20.63
C LYS A 279 -19.05 3.53 -19.51
N VAL A 280 -20.35 3.55 -19.30
CA VAL A 280 -21.02 2.82 -18.22
C VAL A 280 -22.08 1.88 -18.80
N LEU A 281 -22.48 0.90 -18.02
CA LEU A 281 -23.56 -0.02 -18.37
C LEU A 281 -24.80 0.28 -17.53
N ILE A 282 -25.95 0.37 -18.19
CA ILE A 282 -27.25 0.47 -17.53
C ILE A 282 -27.94 -0.89 -17.64
N THR A 283 -28.20 -1.53 -16.51
CA THR A 283 -28.96 -2.78 -16.44
C THR A 283 -30.42 -2.50 -16.69
N ILE A 284 -31.03 -3.19 -17.66
CA ILE A 284 -32.44 -3.06 -18.03
C ILE A 284 -33.01 -4.47 -18.20
N HIS A 285 -34.14 -4.75 -17.55
CA HIS A 285 -34.80 -6.04 -17.66
C HIS A 285 -35.49 -6.18 -19.02
N ASN A 286 -35.20 -7.24 -19.76
CA ASN A 286 -35.86 -7.55 -21.03
C ASN A 286 -37.04 -8.47 -20.80
N THR A 287 -38.25 -7.93 -20.92
CA THR A 287 -39.50 -8.67 -20.68
C THR A 287 -39.78 -9.72 -21.74
N THR A 288 -39.19 -9.60 -22.93
CA THR A 288 -39.34 -10.58 -24.02
C THR A 288 -38.52 -11.83 -23.76
N THR A 289 -37.29 -11.69 -23.27
CA THR A 289 -36.38 -12.81 -22.99
C THR A 289 -36.38 -13.23 -21.53
N GLN A 290 -37.05 -12.48 -20.65
CA GLN A 290 -37.05 -12.65 -19.19
C GLN A 290 -35.63 -12.64 -18.60
N ALA A 291 -34.77 -11.77 -19.12
CA ALA A 291 -33.37 -11.70 -18.72
C ALA A 291 -32.90 -10.25 -18.71
N ASP A 292 -31.89 -9.95 -17.90
CA ASP A 292 -31.32 -8.61 -17.87
C ASP A 292 -30.39 -8.39 -19.06
N ASN A 293 -30.49 -7.19 -19.64
CA ASN A 293 -29.59 -6.69 -20.65
C ASN A 293 -28.85 -5.46 -20.14
N TYR A 294 -27.67 -5.21 -20.69
CA TYR A 294 -26.79 -4.13 -20.26
C TYR A 294 -26.53 -3.20 -21.44
N LEU A 295 -27.10 -2.01 -21.36
CA LEU A 295 -26.94 -0.98 -22.39
C LEU A 295 -25.67 -0.17 -22.10
N GLU A 296 -24.70 -0.19 -23.01
CA GLU A 296 -23.50 0.65 -22.90
C GLU A 296 -23.80 2.07 -23.37
N VAL A 297 -23.54 3.03 -22.49
CA VAL A 297 -23.77 4.46 -22.75
C VAL A 297 -22.51 5.27 -22.41
N ALA A 298 -22.24 6.29 -23.21
CA ALA A 298 -21.22 7.29 -22.94
C ALA A 298 -21.86 8.46 -22.19
N VAL A 299 -21.41 8.71 -20.97
CA VAL A 299 -21.96 9.74 -20.09
C VAL A 299 -21.62 11.13 -20.62
N THR A 300 -22.62 12.00 -20.70
CA THR A 300 -22.50 13.40 -21.11
C THR A 300 -22.78 14.37 -19.96
N TYR A 301 -23.57 13.92 -18.97
CA TYR A 301 -23.85 14.67 -17.75
C TYR A 301 -24.14 13.71 -16.58
N VAL A 302 -23.77 14.13 -15.37
CA VAL A 302 -23.89 13.33 -14.14
C VAL A 302 -24.78 14.06 -13.15
N GLY A 303 -25.90 13.43 -12.76
CA GLY A 303 -26.74 13.82 -11.64
C GLY A 303 -26.34 13.10 -10.35
N ALA A 304 -27.16 13.20 -9.31
CA ALA A 304 -26.93 12.50 -8.04
C ALA A 304 -27.20 10.99 -8.13
N ASN A 305 -28.26 10.61 -8.85
CA ASN A 305 -28.75 9.24 -9.04
C ASN A 305 -29.22 8.99 -10.48
N TYR A 306 -28.65 9.72 -11.44
CA TYR A 306 -28.93 9.54 -12.86
C TYR A 306 -27.74 10.00 -13.71
N VAL A 307 -27.65 9.48 -14.92
CA VAL A 307 -26.71 9.96 -15.95
C VAL A 307 -27.47 10.35 -17.21
N THR A 308 -27.15 11.49 -17.80
CA THR A 308 -27.52 11.74 -19.20
C THR A 308 -26.42 11.16 -20.06
N ALA A 309 -26.77 10.26 -20.96
CA ALA A 309 -25.77 9.51 -21.69
C ALA A 309 -26.27 9.13 -23.09
N THR A 310 -25.33 9.03 -24.02
CA THR A 310 -25.59 8.63 -25.39
C THR A 310 -25.20 7.17 -25.59
N SER A 311 -26.10 6.37 -26.12
CA SER A 311 -25.87 4.96 -26.43
C SER A 311 -24.72 4.77 -27.41
N THR A 312 -23.86 3.79 -27.14
CA THR A 312 -22.70 3.47 -27.97
C THR A 312 -23.01 2.51 -29.11
N GLY A 313 -24.25 2.01 -29.21
CA GLY A 313 -24.58 0.92 -30.14
C GLY A 313 -24.51 -0.48 -29.53
N ARG A 314 -24.00 -0.60 -28.29
CA ARG A 314 -23.73 -1.91 -27.68
C ARG A 314 -24.78 -2.26 -26.64
N LEU A 315 -25.47 -3.37 -26.90
CA LEU A 315 -26.39 -4.03 -25.98
C LEU A 315 -25.82 -5.41 -25.65
N LEU A 316 -25.56 -5.65 -24.37
CA LEU A 316 -24.93 -6.87 -23.89
C LEU A 316 -25.94 -7.75 -23.15
N THR A 317 -25.70 -9.05 -23.14
CA THR A 317 -26.47 -10.05 -22.35
C THR A 317 -25.81 -10.40 -21.02
N THR A 318 -24.56 -9.95 -20.83
CA THR A 318 -23.84 -9.98 -19.56
C THR A 318 -23.24 -8.60 -19.32
N PRO A 319 -23.07 -8.16 -18.06
CA PRO A 319 -22.37 -6.91 -17.79
C PRO A 319 -20.97 -7.06 -18.35
N GLY A 320 -20.56 -6.12 -19.19
CA GLY A 320 -19.38 -6.20 -20.03
C GLY A 320 -18.20 -6.79 -19.27
N GLU A 321 -17.86 -8.03 -19.62
CA GLU A 321 -16.49 -8.48 -19.44
C GLU A 321 -15.66 -7.52 -20.28
N VAL A 322 -14.96 -6.59 -19.62
CA VAL A 322 -13.71 -6.11 -20.19
C VAL A 322 -12.87 -7.36 -20.30
N LYS A 323 -12.92 -8.01 -21.48
CA LYS A 323 -12.18 -9.21 -21.79
C LYS A 323 -10.71 -8.78 -21.90
N VAL A 324 -10.08 -8.58 -20.75
CA VAL A 324 -8.63 -8.48 -20.65
C VAL A 324 -8.12 -9.87 -20.93
N VAL A 325 -7.98 -10.16 -22.22
CA VAL A 325 -7.36 -11.39 -22.69
C VAL A 325 -5.94 -11.40 -22.15
N THR A 326 -5.59 -12.44 -21.38
CA THR A 326 -4.19 -12.67 -21.01
C THR A 326 -3.34 -12.66 -22.27
N LYS A 327 -2.03 -12.37 -22.20
CA LYS A 327 -1.18 -12.38 -23.40
C LYS A 327 -1.35 -13.66 -24.24
N LYS A 328 -1.54 -14.81 -23.58
CA LYS A 328 -1.81 -16.11 -24.21
C LYS A 328 -3.16 -16.16 -24.93
N GLN A 329 -4.21 -15.58 -24.33
CA GLN A 329 -5.54 -15.50 -24.93
C GLN A 329 -5.56 -14.46 -26.07
N ALA A 330 -4.81 -13.37 -25.93
CA ALA A 330 -4.64 -12.35 -26.96
C ALA A 330 -3.90 -12.92 -28.19
N GLU A 331 -2.85 -13.72 -27.95
CA GLU A 331 -2.11 -14.44 -29.00
C GLU A 331 -2.98 -15.47 -29.73
N LYS A 332 -4.02 -16.01 -29.08
CA LYS A 332 -4.97 -16.97 -29.67
C LYS A 332 -6.10 -16.27 -30.43
N ASP A 333 -6.66 -15.22 -29.84
CA ASP A 333 -7.91 -14.60 -30.32
C ASP A 333 -7.65 -13.43 -31.29
N TYR A 334 -6.42 -12.89 -31.33
CA TYR A 334 -6.05 -11.76 -32.17
C TYR A 334 -4.74 -12.02 -32.92
N ALA A 335 -4.70 -11.63 -34.20
CA ALA A 335 -3.51 -11.78 -35.03
C ALA A 335 -2.41 -10.77 -34.64
N ALA A 336 -1.17 -11.24 -34.52
CA ALA A 336 -0.03 -10.36 -34.27
C ALA A 336 0.21 -9.41 -35.46
N LYS A 337 0.64 -8.17 -35.19
CA LYS A 337 0.99 -7.15 -36.22
C LYS A 337 1.99 -7.67 -37.27
N LYS A 338 2.79 -8.68 -36.90
CA LYS A 338 3.53 -9.53 -37.82
C LYS A 338 3.20 -10.97 -37.49
N HIS A 339 2.61 -11.70 -38.44
CA HIS A 339 2.38 -13.13 -38.36
C HIS A 339 2.81 -13.78 -39.68
N LYS A 340 3.00 -15.11 -39.64
CA LYS A 340 3.28 -15.90 -40.83
C LYS A 340 1.97 -16.50 -41.32
N HIS A 341 1.79 -16.51 -42.63
CA HIS A 341 0.75 -17.27 -43.30
C HIS A 341 1.41 -18.48 -43.95
N GLU A 342 0.73 -19.62 -43.88
CA GLU A 342 1.06 -20.71 -44.77
C GLU A 342 0.65 -20.31 -46.20
N ILE A 343 1.34 -20.83 -47.21
CA ILE A 343 1.07 -20.43 -48.60
C ILE A 343 -0.37 -20.75 -49.05
N SER A 344 -0.98 -21.74 -48.38
CA SER A 344 -2.38 -22.13 -48.53
C SER A 344 -3.38 -21.06 -48.06
N ASP A 345 -2.97 -20.15 -47.19
CA ASP A 345 -3.85 -19.14 -46.61
C ASP A 345 -4.20 -18.03 -47.62
N ILE A 346 -3.43 -17.94 -48.71
CA ILE A 346 -3.61 -16.96 -49.76
C ILE A 346 -4.14 -17.67 -51.00
N ALA A 347 -5.46 -17.59 -51.19
CA ALA A 347 -6.14 -18.18 -52.35
C ALA A 347 -5.46 -17.76 -53.67
N GLY A 348 -5.03 -18.73 -54.48
CA GLY A 348 -4.36 -18.53 -55.77
C GLY A 348 -2.84 -18.28 -55.71
N LEU A 349 -2.22 -18.15 -54.53
CA LEU A 349 -0.76 -17.97 -54.45
C LEU A 349 0.00 -19.25 -54.83
N ASN A 350 -0.57 -20.41 -54.49
CA ASN A 350 0.01 -21.71 -54.85
C ASN A 350 0.03 -21.91 -56.37
N GLU A 351 -1.02 -21.48 -57.08
CA GLU A 351 -1.09 -21.51 -58.55
C GLU A 351 -0.04 -20.59 -59.18
N ARG A 352 0.15 -19.38 -58.63
CA ARG A 352 1.18 -18.44 -59.11
C ARG A 352 2.61 -18.97 -58.90
N LEU A 353 2.88 -19.62 -57.77
CA LEU A 353 4.19 -20.24 -57.53
C LEU A 353 4.42 -21.50 -58.36
N SER A 354 3.37 -22.23 -58.70
CA SER A 354 3.44 -23.40 -59.59
C SER A 354 3.95 -23.03 -60.99
N GLY A 355 3.80 -21.77 -61.40
CA GLY A 355 4.32 -21.25 -62.66
C GLY A 355 5.82 -20.91 -62.66
N TYR A 356 6.50 -20.92 -61.50
CA TYR A 356 7.95 -20.73 -61.43
C TYR A 356 8.66 -22.08 -61.35
N LEU A 357 9.55 -22.36 -62.30
CA LEU A 357 10.41 -23.55 -62.27
C LEU A 357 11.34 -23.49 -61.04
N ARG A 358 11.31 -24.52 -60.19
CA ARG A 358 12.23 -24.58 -59.04
C ARG A 358 13.60 -25.01 -59.55
N GLN A 359 14.65 -24.49 -58.92
CA GLN A 359 16.03 -24.86 -59.26
C GLN A 359 16.23 -26.38 -59.26
N ALA A 360 15.61 -27.10 -58.31
CA ALA A 360 15.65 -28.56 -58.24
C ALA A 360 15.11 -29.24 -59.51
N ASP A 361 14.07 -28.67 -60.13
CA ASP A 361 13.41 -29.24 -61.31
C ASP A 361 14.30 -29.11 -62.57
N ILE A 362 15.14 -28.07 -62.62
CA ILE A 362 16.06 -27.82 -63.73
C ILE A 362 17.52 -28.21 -63.42
N GLN A 363 17.81 -28.66 -62.19
CA GLN A 363 19.18 -28.94 -61.74
C GLN A 363 19.86 -30.01 -62.59
N SER A 364 19.12 -31.03 -63.04
CA SER A 364 19.65 -32.07 -63.95
C SER A 364 20.04 -31.47 -65.31
N GLN A 365 19.28 -30.52 -65.82
CA GLN A 365 19.62 -29.83 -67.07
C GLN A 365 20.85 -28.95 -66.88
N LEU A 366 20.91 -28.19 -65.76
CA LEU A 366 22.05 -27.34 -65.41
C LEU A 366 23.35 -28.14 -65.25
N ASN A 367 23.30 -29.28 -64.54
CA ASN A 367 24.46 -30.14 -64.30
C ASN A 367 25.04 -30.75 -65.59
N ASN A 368 24.25 -30.79 -66.66
CA ASN A 368 24.63 -31.36 -67.95
C ASN A 368 24.87 -30.28 -69.01
N ILE A 369 24.85 -28.99 -68.67
CA ILE A 369 25.21 -27.90 -69.59
C ILE A 369 26.63 -28.14 -70.12
N GLY A 370 26.79 -28.03 -71.44
CA GLY A 370 28.07 -28.21 -72.13
C GLY A 370 28.48 -29.67 -72.35
N LYS A 371 27.70 -30.64 -71.86
CA LYS A 371 27.88 -32.07 -72.18
C LYS A 371 27.09 -32.43 -73.44
N LEU A 372 27.59 -33.39 -74.21
CA LEU A 372 26.88 -33.95 -75.35
C LEU A 372 26.09 -35.18 -74.90
N LYS A 373 24.80 -35.24 -75.22
CA LYS A 373 23.97 -36.40 -74.88
C LYS A 373 24.06 -37.44 -75.99
N ASP A 374 24.52 -38.63 -75.66
CA ASP A 374 24.41 -39.78 -76.55
C ASP A 374 22.93 -40.13 -76.72
N THR A 375 22.44 -40.10 -77.95
CA THR A 375 21.04 -40.37 -78.28
C THR A 375 20.66 -41.85 -78.13
N GLN A 376 21.62 -42.76 -78.18
CA GLN A 376 21.36 -44.20 -78.08
C GLN A 376 21.28 -44.67 -76.63
N THR A 377 22.22 -44.24 -75.79
CA THR A 377 22.28 -44.66 -74.37
C THR A 377 21.63 -43.66 -73.42
N GLY A 378 21.45 -42.41 -73.86
CA GLY A 378 20.95 -41.31 -73.04
C GLY A 378 21.99 -40.70 -72.09
N GLN A 379 23.23 -41.18 -72.09
CA GLN A 379 24.30 -40.71 -71.23
C GLN A 379 24.82 -39.33 -71.69
N TYR A 380 25.09 -38.44 -70.73
CA TYR A 380 25.78 -37.18 -71.01
C TYR A 380 27.29 -37.38 -70.94
N LEU A 381 27.97 -37.02 -72.03
CA LEU A 381 29.40 -37.17 -72.21
C LEU A 381 30.09 -35.81 -72.10
N GLU A 382 31.15 -35.74 -71.31
CA GLU A 382 31.98 -34.54 -71.23
C GLU A 382 32.85 -34.40 -72.48
N VAL A 383 32.98 -33.17 -72.99
CA VAL A 383 33.85 -32.90 -74.14
C VAL A 383 35.19 -32.39 -73.64
N LYS A 384 36.26 -33.08 -74.02
CA LYS A 384 37.63 -32.71 -73.67
C LYS A 384 38.46 -32.56 -74.94
N VAL A 385 39.19 -31.45 -75.06
CA VAL A 385 40.15 -31.25 -76.15
C VAL A 385 41.55 -31.38 -75.57
N VAL A 386 42.37 -32.25 -76.13
CA VAL A 386 43.74 -32.54 -75.66
C VAL A 386 44.74 -32.38 -76.80
N ASP A 387 46.01 -32.22 -76.47
CA ASP A 387 47.09 -32.18 -77.46
C ASP A 387 47.48 -33.60 -77.92
N LYS A 388 48.19 -33.68 -79.05
CA LYS A 388 48.55 -34.96 -79.68
C LYS A 388 49.39 -35.87 -78.78
N GLY A 389 49.01 -37.14 -78.72
CA GLY A 389 49.58 -38.18 -77.88
C GLY A 389 49.09 -38.16 -76.42
N GLN A 390 48.17 -37.27 -76.05
CA GLN A 390 47.72 -37.07 -74.65
C GLN A 390 46.27 -37.48 -74.39
N VAL A 391 45.71 -38.35 -75.23
CA VAL A 391 44.40 -38.95 -74.95
C VAL A 391 44.47 -39.76 -73.65
N PRO A 392 43.62 -39.49 -72.65
CA PRO A 392 43.60 -40.24 -71.40
C PRO A 392 43.36 -41.73 -71.66
N SER A 393 44.01 -42.58 -70.86
CA SER A 393 43.84 -44.04 -70.97
C SER A 393 42.42 -44.51 -70.63
N ASN A 394 41.66 -43.74 -69.85
CA ASN A 394 40.25 -43.96 -69.59
C ASN A 394 39.42 -42.78 -70.11
N THR A 395 38.66 -43.04 -71.18
CA THR A 395 37.76 -42.06 -71.80
C THR A 395 36.28 -42.36 -71.52
N SER A 396 35.98 -43.20 -70.52
CA SER A 396 34.60 -43.53 -70.17
C SER A 396 33.84 -42.29 -69.75
N GLY A 397 32.67 -42.07 -70.35
CA GLY A 397 31.84 -40.89 -70.09
C GLY A 397 32.32 -39.59 -70.73
N MET A 398 33.28 -39.63 -71.67
CA MET A 398 33.76 -38.44 -72.36
C MET A 398 34.06 -38.65 -73.85
N ILE A 399 33.95 -37.58 -74.61
CA ILE A 399 34.40 -37.47 -75.99
C ILE A 399 35.68 -36.64 -75.98
N VAL A 400 36.77 -37.23 -76.46
CA VAL A 400 38.08 -36.57 -76.49
C VAL A 400 38.43 -36.21 -77.93
N PHE A 401 38.63 -34.92 -78.19
CA PHE A 401 39.20 -34.44 -79.45
C PHE A 401 40.68 -34.19 -79.28
N GLU A 402 41.48 -34.84 -80.10
CA GLU A 402 42.91 -34.62 -80.14
C GLU A 402 43.24 -33.56 -81.18
N ARG A 403 44.05 -32.57 -80.80
CA ARG A 403 44.57 -31.58 -81.74
C ARG A 403 45.64 -32.24 -82.62
N SER A 404 45.58 -31.93 -83.91
CA SER A 404 46.41 -32.52 -84.97
C SER A 404 47.91 -32.31 -84.77
#